data_AF-A0A6G0AJ24-F1
#
_entry.id   AF-A0A6G0AJ24-F1
#
_cell.length_a   1.000
_cell.length_b   1.000
_cell.length_c   1.000
_cell.angle_alpha   90.00
_cell.angle_beta   90.00
_cell.angle_gamma   90.00
#
_symmetry.space_group_name_H-M   'P 1'
#
loop_
_entity.id
_entity.type
_entity.pdbx_description
1 polymer ?
#
loop_
_entity_poly.entity_id
_entity_poly.type
_entity_poly.pdbx_seq_one_letter_code
_entity_poly.pdbx_strand_id
1 'polypeptide(L)'
;MKRSIFFLYGIISYLIFFATFLYAIGFVGNYIEPKTIDSGFQGGSNAILIINLLLLSLFAIQHSIMARQWFKKWWTKIVPREIERSTYVLFSSIALIVLFYFWRPMPDVIWNVQKTALSSILT
;
A
#
# COMPACT_ATOMS: atom_id res chain seq x y z
N MET A 1 -16.28 -19.49 24.15
CA MET A 1 -16.28 -18.01 24.07
C MET A 1 -15.10 -17.45 23.25
N LYS A 2 -13.84 -17.86 23.49
CA LYS A 2 -12.66 -17.38 22.71
C LYS A 2 -12.77 -17.59 21.18
N ARG A 3 -13.37 -18.71 20.75
CA ARG A 3 -13.54 -19.05 19.33
C ARG A 3 -14.47 -18.10 18.56
N SER A 4 -15.54 -17.60 19.20
CA SER A 4 -16.44 -16.62 18.58
C SER A 4 -15.77 -15.24 18.42
N ILE A 5 -14.94 -14.85 19.38
CA ILE A 5 -14.16 -13.59 19.30
C ILE A 5 -13.13 -13.67 18.17
N PHE A 6 -12.41 -14.78 18.04
CA PHE A 6 -11.45 -14.99 16.95
C PHE A 6 -12.12 -15.02 15.57
N PHE A 7 -13.32 -15.59 15.48
CA PHE A 7 -14.11 -15.58 14.25
C PHE A 7 -14.58 -14.17 13.87
N LEU A 8 -15.13 -13.41 14.82
CA LEU A 8 -15.54 -12.02 14.60
C LEU A 8 -14.36 -11.13 14.21
N TYR A 9 -13.22 -11.30 14.89
CA TYR A 9 -11.97 -10.62 14.53
C TYR A 9 -11.57 -10.90 13.09
N GLY A 10 -11.61 -12.16 12.66
CA GLY A 10 -11.36 -12.54 11.28
C GLY A 10 -12.27 -11.81 10.30
N ILE A 11 -13.59 -11.82 10.54
CA ILE A 11 -14.56 -11.14 9.69
C ILE A 11 -14.21 -9.65 9.55
N ILE A 12 -13.96 -8.96 10.66
CA ILE A 12 -13.62 -7.54 10.66
C ILE A 12 -12.34 -7.29 9.85
N SER A 13 -11.29 -8.09 10.06
CA SER A 13 -10.03 -7.95 9.31
C SER A 13 -10.23 -8.14 7.80
N TYR A 14 -11.03 -9.11 7.38
CA TYR A 14 -11.31 -9.35 5.96
C TYR A 14 -12.20 -8.27 5.34
N LEU A 15 -13.15 -7.71 6.09
CA LEU A 15 -13.95 -6.57 5.64
C LEU A 15 -13.08 -5.32 5.45
N ILE A 16 -12.17 -5.05 6.40
CA ILE A 16 -11.21 -3.94 6.28
C ILE A 16 -10.30 -4.15 5.06
N PHE A 17 -9.80 -5.37 4.85
CA PHE A 17 -9.00 -5.69 3.66
C PHE A 17 -9.79 -5.46 2.38
N PHE A 18 -11.02 -5.95 2.31
CA PHE A 18 -11.86 -5.79 1.13
C PHE A 18 -12.13 -4.32 0.82
N ALA A 19 -12.49 -3.52 1.83
CA ALA A 19 -12.68 -2.08 1.68
C ALA A 19 -11.39 -1.36 1.24
N THR A 20 -10.25 -1.69 1.88
CA THR A 20 -8.94 -1.13 1.51
C THR A 20 -8.54 -1.50 0.08
N PHE A 21 -8.85 -2.72 -0.37
CA PHE A 21 -8.56 -3.19 -1.72
C PHE A 21 -9.42 -2.48 -2.77
N LEU A 22 -10.72 -2.31 -2.51
CA LEU A 22 -11.60 -1.51 -3.37
C LEU A 22 -11.13 -0.05 -3.44
N TYR A 23 -10.72 0.52 -2.29
CA TYR A 23 -10.12 1.85 -2.25
C TYR A 23 -8.84 1.92 -3.09
N ALA A 24 -7.99 0.89 -3.06
CA ALA A 24 -6.77 0.84 -3.87
C ALA A 24 -7.07 0.95 -5.38
N ILE A 25 -8.13 0.27 -5.84
CA ILE A 25 -8.59 0.35 -7.25
C ILE A 25 -9.03 1.78 -7.57
N GLY A 26 -9.82 2.41 -6.70
CA GLY A 26 -10.25 3.79 -6.89
C GLY A 26 -9.11 4.81 -6.80
N PHE A 27 -8.14 4.57 -5.92
CA PHE A 27 -6.97 5.41 -5.71
C PHE A 27 -6.06 5.44 -6.95
N VAL A 28 -5.76 4.28 -7.53
CA VAL A 28 -4.94 4.16 -8.74
C VAL A 28 -5.72 4.59 -9.98
N GLY A 29 -7.01 4.26 -10.05
CA GLY A 29 -7.87 4.57 -11.19
C GLY A 29 -8.45 5.98 -11.21
N ASN A 30 -8.12 6.83 -10.23
CA ASN A 30 -8.70 8.17 -10.09
C ASN A 30 -10.25 8.19 -10.02
N TYR A 31 -10.87 7.12 -9.51
CA TYR A 31 -12.34 6.98 -9.50
C TYR A 31 -12.99 7.45 -8.18
N ILE A 32 -12.22 7.64 -7.11
CA ILE A 32 -12.75 7.94 -5.76
C ILE A 32 -12.09 9.21 -5.21
N GLU A 33 -12.82 10.33 -5.20
CA GLU A 33 -12.42 11.56 -4.50
C GLU A 33 -12.79 11.44 -3.01
N PRO A 34 -11.90 11.78 -2.05
CA PRO A 34 -11.07 12.98 -2.03
C PRO A 34 -9.54 12.77 -2.15
N LYS A 35 -9.06 11.52 -2.20
CA LYS A 35 -7.63 11.23 -2.33
C LYS A 35 -7.35 10.13 -3.35
N THR A 36 -6.82 10.55 -4.49
CA THR A 36 -6.32 9.73 -5.59
C THR A 36 -4.79 9.84 -5.72
N ILE A 37 -4.20 9.04 -6.61
CA ILE A 37 -2.75 9.03 -6.87
C ILE A 37 -2.19 10.39 -7.30
N ASP A 38 -3.00 11.19 -8.00
CA ASP A 38 -2.64 12.51 -8.55
C ASP A 38 -3.08 13.68 -7.66
N SER A 39 -3.83 13.41 -6.59
CA SER A 39 -4.36 14.45 -5.71
C SER A 39 -3.36 14.89 -4.64
N GLY A 40 -3.15 16.20 -4.50
CA GLY A 40 -2.40 16.79 -3.38
C GLY A 40 -1.43 17.91 -3.76
N PHE A 41 -0.69 18.39 -2.76
CA PHE A 41 0.24 19.51 -2.90
C PHE A 41 1.51 19.13 -3.66
N GLN A 42 1.84 19.90 -4.68
CA GLN A 42 3.07 19.82 -5.46
C GLN A 42 4.20 20.52 -4.71
N GLY A 43 4.85 19.80 -3.79
CA GLY A 43 6.08 20.23 -3.11
C GLY A 43 7.34 19.99 -3.96
N GLY A 44 8.52 20.26 -3.38
CA GLY A 44 9.79 20.02 -4.06
C GLY A 44 10.00 18.55 -4.46
N SER A 45 10.33 18.33 -5.73
CA SER A 45 10.38 17.01 -6.40
C SER A 45 11.14 15.93 -5.61
N ASN A 46 12.31 16.26 -5.04
CA ASN A 46 13.14 15.30 -4.30
C ASN A 46 12.49 14.82 -2.99
N ALA A 47 11.83 15.71 -2.24
CA ALA A 47 11.21 15.35 -0.97
C ALA A 47 10.01 14.41 -1.17
N ILE A 48 9.23 14.65 -2.23
CA ILE A 48 8.11 13.80 -2.65
C ILE A 48 8.61 12.38 -2.96
N LEU A 49 9.67 12.27 -3.76
CA LEU A 49 10.26 10.98 -4.13
C LEU A 49 10.72 10.19 -2.89
N ILE A 50 11.43 10.84 -1.97
CA ILE A 50 11.90 10.18 -0.74
C ILE A 50 10.72 9.69 0.10
N ILE A 51 9.68 10.51 0.29
CA ILE A 51 8.49 10.13 1.07
C ILE A 51 7.80 8.92 0.44
N ASN A 52 7.53 8.96 -0.87
CA ASN A 52 6.86 7.86 -1.55
C ASN A 52 7.70 6.58 -1.54
N LEU A 53 9.02 6.69 -1.72
CA LEU A 53 9.94 5.55 -1.64
C LEU A 53 9.96 4.94 -0.24
N LEU A 54 9.94 5.77 0.81
CA LEU A 54 9.87 5.31 2.19
C LEU A 54 8.53 4.63 2.49
N LEU A 55 7.40 5.18 2.04
CA LEU A 55 6.08 4.58 2.19
C LEU A 55 5.99 3.22 1.48
N LEU A 56 6.45 3.16 0.23
CA LEU A 56 6.50 1.92 -0.54
C LEU A 56 7.43 0.89 0.12
N SER A 57 8.61 1.32 0.58
CA SER A 57 9.57 0.45 1.27
C SER A 57 8.98 -0.08 2.57
N LEU A 58 8.31 0.77 3.35
CA LEU A 58 7.65 0.36 4.59
C LEU A 58 6.63 -0.75 4.32
N PHE A 59 5.73 -0.54 3.35
CA PHE A 59 4.74 -1.53 2.96
C PHE A 59 5.39 -2.81 2.41
N ALA A 60 6.35 -2.69 1.48
CA ALA A 60 6.99 -3.83 0.84
C ALA A 60 7.81 -4.66 1.82
N ILE A 61 8.58 -4.02 2.71
CA ILE A 61 9.38 -4.69 3.74
C ILE A 61 8.45 -5.36 4.76
N GLN A 62 7.43 -4.65 5.26
CA GLN A 62 6.46 -5.20 6.21
C GLN A 62 5.78 -6.45 5.64
N HIS A 63 5.22 -6.34 4.43
CA HIS A 63 4.56 -7.46 3.78
C HIS A 63 5.53 -8.62 3.47
N SER A 64 6.74 -8.30 2.99
CA SER A 64 7.75 -9.32 2.66
C SER A 64 8.24 -10.08 3.88
N ILE A 65 8.48 -9.39 5.00
CA ILE A 65 8.89 -10.03 6.26
C ILE A 65 7.79 -10.96 6.75
N MET A 66 6.53 -10.53 6.72
CA MET A 66 5.39 -11.37 7.12
C MET A 66 5.23 -12.62 6.24
N ALA A 67 5.66 -12.57 4.98
CA ALA A 67 5.66 -13.73 4.10
C ALA A 67 6.76 -14.77 4.46
N ARG A 68 7.82 -14.38 5.17
CA ARG A 68 8.96 -15.27 5.50
C ARG A 68 8.59 -16.30 6.57
N GLN A 69 9.05 -17.53 6.37
CA GLN A 69 8.79 -18.66 7.27
C GLN A 69 9.37 -18.47 8.68
N TRP A 70 10.54 -17.85 8.81
CA TRP A 70 11.16 -17.60 10.11
C TRP A 70 10.32 -16.63 10.96
N PHE A 71 9.73 -15.62 10.33
CA PHE A 71 8.87 -14.65 11.01
C PHE A 71 7.59 -15.32 11.50
N LYS A 72 6.93 -16.14 10.67
CA LYS A 72 5.73 -16.91 11.06
C LYS A 72 5.99 -17.82 12.26
N LYS A 73 7.13 -18.53 12.26
CA LYS A 73 7.54 -19.41 13.37
C LYS A 73 7.79 -18.65 14.67
N TRP A 74 8.29 -17.42 14.60
CA TRP A 74 8.48 -16.58 15.78
C TRP A 74 7.17 -15.93 16.24
N TRP A 75 6.38 -15.42 15.30
CA TRP A 75 5.13 -14.72 15.55
C TRP A 75 4.05 -15.61 16.20
N THR A 76 4.02 -16.89 15.81
CA THR A 76 3.11 -17.89 16.42
C THR A 76 3.39 -18.19 17.89
N LYS A 77 4.51 -17.70 18.45
CA LYS A 77 4.78 -17.75 19.90
C LYS A 77 4.01 -16.67 20.68
N ILE A 78 3.63 -15.58 20.01
CA ILE A 78 2.92 -14.43 20.59
C ILE A 78 1.44 -14.48 20.23
N VAL A 79 1.14 -14.80 18.97
CA VAL A 79 -0.21 -14.80 18.40
C VAL A 79 -0.68 -16.23 18.15
N PRO A 80 -1.89 -16.62 18.61
CA PRO A 80 -2.45 -17.94 18.31
C PRO A 80 -2.55 -18.20 16.80
N ARG A 81 -2.27 -19.44 16.39
CA ARG A 81 -2.26 -19.85 14.98
C ARG A 81 -3.59 -19.59 14.27
N GLU A 82 -4.70 -19.62 15.01
CA GLU A 82 -6.04 -19.44 14.47
C GLU A 82 -6.27 -18.00 13.97
N ILE A 83 -5.64 -17.01 14.60
CA ILE A 83 -5.80 -15.59 14.23
C ILE A 83 -4.61 -15.02 13.45
N GLU A 84 -3.49 -15.74 13.38
CA GLU A 84 -2.26 -15.33 12.65
C GLU A 84 -2.57 -14.73 11.28
N ARG A 85 -3.35 -15.44 10.46
CA ARG A 85 -3.69 -15.00 9.10
C ARG A 85 -4.51 -13.72 9.09
N SER A 86 -5.53 -13.64 9.94
CA SER A 86 -6.39 -12.45 10.06
C SER A 86 -5.61 -11.23 10.54
N THR A 87 -4.65 -11.45 11.43
CA THR A 87 -3.75 -10.41 11.93
C THR A 87 -2.85 -9.90 10.80
N TYR A 88 -2.25 -10.77 10.00
CA TYR A 88 -1.43 -10.36 8.86
C TYR A 88 -2.22 -9.55 7.83
N VAL A 89 -3.44 -9.99 7.51
CA VAL A 89 -4.34 -9.26 6.61
C VAL A 89 -4.64 -7.86 7.16
N LEU A 90 -4.92 -7.73 8.47
CA LEU A 90 -5.17 -6.45 9.11
C LEU A 90 -3.94 -5.52 9.06
N PHE A 91 -2.76 -6.01 9.43
CA PHE A 91 -1.53 -5.21 9.42
C PHE A 91 -1.17 -4.74 8.01
N SER A 92 -1.27 -5.60 6.99
CA SER A 92 -1.05 -5.18 5.60
C SER A 92 -2.11 -4.18 5.12
N SER A 93 -3.36 -4.30 5.57
CA SER A 93 -4.41 -3.32 5.25
C SER A 93 -4.12 -1.96 5.88
N ILE A 94 -3.66 -1.93 7.14
CA ILE A 94 -3.26 -0.69 7.82
C ILE A 94 -2.06 -0.06 7.11
N ALA A 95 -1.06 -0.83 6.71
CA ALA A 95 0.10 -0.33 5.97
C ALA A 95 -0.32 0.29 4.62
N LEU A 96 -1.29 -0.32 3.92
CA LEU A 96 -1.89 0.26 2.71
C LEU A 96 -2.65 1.56 2.99
N ILE A 97 -3.46 1.62 4.04
CA ILE A 97 -4.18 2.84 4.43
C ILE A 97 -3.19 3.98 4.72
N VAL A 98 -2.12 3.70 5.45
CA VAL A 98 -1.04 4.66 5.72
C VAL A 98 -0.39 5.12 4.41
N LEU A 99 -0.12 4.19 3.49
CA LEU A 99 0.42 4.51 2.18
C LEU A 99 -0.51 5.46 1.41
N PHE A 100 -1.80 5.15 1.30
CA PHE A 100 -2.76 6.02 0.61
C PHE A 100 -2.89 7.39 1.26
N TYR A 101 -2.90 7.43 2.60
CA TYR A 101 -3.06 8.68 3.33
C TYR A 101 -1.85 9.60 3.19
N PHE A 102 -0.63 9.06 3.23
CA PHE A 102 0.60 9.85 3.14
C PHE A 102 1.17 9.98 1.73
N TRP A 103 0.57 9.30 0.75
CA TRP A 103 0.98 9.40 -0.65
C TRP A 103 1.03 10.86 -1.11
N ARG A 104 2.09 11.16 -1.87
CA ARG A 104 2.33 12.48 -2.48
C ARG A 104 2.27 12.34 -4.00
N PRO A 105 1.52 13.21 -4.70
CA PRO A 105 1.41 13.12 -6.15
C PRO A 105 2.73 13.42 -6.84
N MET A 106 3.00 12.75 -7.96
CA MET A 106 4.21 12.92 -8.78
C MET A 106 3.80 13.25 -10.23
N PRO A 107 3.33 14.49 -10.50
CA PRO A 107 2.88 14.89 -11.83
C PRO A 107 4.03 15.21 -12.80
N ASP A 108 5.26 15.36 -12.29
CA ASP A 108 6.43 15.62 -13.13
C ASP A 108 6.67 14.45 -14.08
N VAL A 109 6.76 14.75 -15.37
CA VAL A 109 7.03 13.76 -16.42
C VAL A 109 8.50 13.34 -16.32
N ILE A 110 8.77 12.22 -15.64
CA ILE A 110 10.13 11.67 -15.49
C ILE A 110 10.64 11.10 -16.83
N TRP A 111 9.73 10.64 -17.70
CA TRP A 111 10.06 10.01 -18.98
C TRP A 111 9.19 10.58 -20.11
N ASN A 112 9.79 11.39 -20.99
CA ASN A 112 9.11 11.97 -22.15
C ASN A 112 9.72 11.40 -23.45
N VAL A 113 9.02 10.45 -24.08
CA VAL A 113 9.48 9.78 -25.31
C VAL A 113 9.47 10.74 -26.52
N GLN A 114 8.63 11.77 -26.53
CA GLN A 114 8.55 12.72 -27.65
C GLN A 114 9.84 13.54 -27.83
N LYS A 115 10.64 13.74 -26.78
CA LYS A 115 11.89 14.51 -26.88
C LYS A 115 13.10 13.73 -27.40
N THR A 116 13.07 12.40 -27.40
CA THR A 116 14.32 11.60 -27.53
C THR A 116 14.46 10.83 -28.85
N ALA A 117 13.44 10.74 -29.72
CA ALA A 117 13.57 9.90 -30.92
C ALA A 117 12.98 10.42 -32.25
N LEU A 118 12.31 11.58 -32.28
CA LEU A 118 11.62 12.05 -33.51
C LEU A 118 12.09 13.40 -34.07
N SER A 119 12.97 14.15 -33.39
CA SER A 119 13.50 15.41 -33.94
C SER A 119 14.62 15.21 -34.97
N SER A 120 15.16 14.00 -35.12
CA SER A 120 16.29 13.72 -36.02
C SER A 120 15.89 13.17 -37.40
N ILE A 121 14.59 12.95 -37.67
CA ILE A 121 14.10 12.37 -38.94
C ILE A 121 13.30 13.40 -39.78
N LEU A 122 12.97 14.57 -39.22
CA LEU A 122 12.19 15.62 -39.91
C LEU A 122 12.99 16.89 -40.24
N THR A 123 14.29 16.77 -40.53
CA THR A 123 15.09 17.86 -41.15
C THR A 123 15.67 17.37 -42.46
#